data_AF-A0A7S9KL93-F1
#
_entry.id   AF-A0A7S9KL93-F1
#
_cell.length_a   1.000
_cell.length_b   1.000
_cell.length_c   1.000
_cell.angle_alpha   90.00
_cell.angle_beta   90.00
_cell.angle_gamma   90.00
#
_symmetry.space_group_name_H-M   'P 1'
#
loop_
_entity.id
_entity.type
_entity.pdbx_description
1 polymer ?
#
loop_
_entity_poly.entity_id
_entity_poly.type
_entity_poly.pdbx_seq_one_letter_code
_entity_poly.pdbx_strand_id
1 'polypeptide(L)'
;MSLAARNALRLTRAAAPRKKSVVREKEVPVTIYGAGQGQGDKHTVHVPDDAAQVPYDSPAPPPAHDLVQPLGKKVFEAMPHTMRSMSVYGKVIIITGGARGLGNHMARACAEAGAKAIVIFDANQDLGDEAAAELHDKSGLPVSFFKVDVRDGAAINAAVDSVVDLYGAPDVLVNSAGIADSNIKAETYDPAMFRRLIDINLTGSFLMSQAVGRAMMAAGKPGSIVLVASMSGSIVNYPQEQSCYNASKAGVIQFAKSIAAEWAKYKIRVNCISPGYMDTALNRVPALEAQKKIWKSMTPQDRLGGVDELNGLCVFLASDSSSFMTGSNCIIDGGYSCY
;
A
#
# COMPACT_ATOMS: atom_id res chain seq x y z
N MET A 1 25.98 -25.38 74.71
CA MET A 1 26.66 -26.23 73.72
C MET A 1 26.53 -25.56 72.36
N SER A 2 27.45 -24.65 72.01
CA SER A 2 28.60 -24.83 71.08
C SER A 2 28.20 -24.61 69.60
N LEU A 3 28.34 -23.37 69.08
CA LEU A 3 29.42 -22.82 68.21
C LEU A 3 29.30 -23.24 66.73
N ALA A 4 28.92 -22.35 65.78
CA ALA A 4 29.73 -21.39 64.98
C ALA A 4 30.05 -21.99 63.56
N ALA A 5 30.13 -21.32 62.40
CA ALA A 5 30.32 -19.91 62.02
C ALA A 5 29.89 -19.60 60.55
N ARG A 6 29.55 -18.32 60.33
CA ARG A 6 29.70 -17.37 59.18
C ARG A 6 30.26 -17.86 57.82
N ASN A 7 29.68 -17.37 56.69
CA ASN A 7 30.26 -16.33 55.81
C ASN A 7 29.42 -15.98 54.56
N ALA A 8 29.73 -14.81 53.99
CA ALA A 8 28.99 -13.93 53.10
C ALA A 8 29.11 -14.15 51.55
N LEU A 9 28.20 -13.48 50.81
CA LEU A 9 28.28 -12.86 49.46
C LEU A 9 28.93 -13.61 48.26
N ARG A 10 28.18 -13.73 47.14
CA ARG A 10 28.44 -13.00 45.86
C ARG A 10 27.44 -13.31 44.73
N LEU A 11 27.23 -12.28 43.91
CA LEU A 11 26.40 -12.18 42.71
C LEU A 11 26.96 -12.91 41.46
N THR A 12 26.04 -13.25 40.56
CA THR A 12 26.11 -13.37 39.07
C THR A 12 26.92 -14.49 38.40
N ARG A 13 26.25 -15.29 37.56
CA ARG A 13 26.66 -15.50 36.15
C ARG A 13 25.49 -15.96 35.25
N ALA A 14 25.47 -15.38 34.06
CA ALA A 14 24.41 -15.43 33.05
C ALA A 14 24.23 -16.80 32.39
N ALA A 15 22.99 -17.07 31.96
CA ALA A 15 22.67 -18.14 31.01
C ALA A 15 23.24 -17.81 29.62
N ALA A 16 23.96 -18.76 29.01
CA ALA A 16 24.54 -18.62 27.69
C ALA A 16 23.46 -18.61 26.59
N PRO A 17 23.60 -17.80 25.52
CA PRO A 17 22.65 -17.80 24.42
C PRO A 17 22.90 -19.00 23.49
N ARG A 18 21.81 -19.66 23.05
CA ARG A 18 21.84 -20.66 21.97
C ARG A 18 22.36 -20.00 20.69
N LYS A 19 23.49 -20.47 20.17
CA LYS A 19 24.04 -20.03 18.88
C LYS A 19 23.09 -20.43 17.74
N LYS A 20 22.54 -19.45 17.03
CA LYS A 20 21.92 -19.63 15.72
C LYS A 20 23.03 -20.01 14.73
N SER A 21 23.03 -21.23 14.20
CA SER A 21 23.93 -21.60 13.11
C SER A 21 23.37 -21.05 11.80
N VAL A 22 23.81 -19.83 11.45
CA VAL A 22 23.66 -19.30 10.09
C VAL A 22 24.60 -20.11 9.20
N VAL A 23 24.06 -20.81 8.20
CA VAL A 23 24.88 -21.45 7.16
C VAL A 23 25.52 -20.32 6.37
N ARG A 24 26.85 -20.20 6.45
CA ARG A 24 27.64 -19.24 5.66
C ARG A 24 28.14 -19.97 4.42
N GLU A 25 27.44 -19.80 3.31
CA GLU A 25 27.93 -20.26 2.01
C GLU A 25 29.09 -19.37 1.58
N LYS A 26 30.26 -19.96 1.32
CA LYS A 26 31.49 -19.24 0.94
C LYS A 26 31.59 -18.99 -0.57
N GLU A 27 30.77 -19.71 -1.33
CA GLU A 27 30.81 -19.76 -2.78
C GLU A 27 29.38 -19.88 -3.32
N VAL A 28 29.01 -18.98 -4.24
CA VAL A 28 27.72 -19.02 -4.93
C VAL A 28 27.98 -19.38 -6.39
N PRO A 29 27.53 -20.55 -6.87
CA PRO A 29 27.66 -20.91 -8.28
C PRO A 29 26.67 -20.08 -9.10
N VAL A 30 27.19 -19.39 -10.13
CA VAL A 30 26.39 -18.59 -11.06
C VAL A 30 26.52 -19.18 -12.46
N THR A 31 25.38 -19.36 -13.13
CA THR A 31 25.34 -19.71 -14.55
C THR A 31 24.68 -18.56 -15.30
N ILE A 32 25.42 -17.91 -16.21
CA ILE A 32 24.91 -16.81 -17.03
C ILE A 32 24.63 -17.33 -18.43
N TYR A 33 23.44 -17.04 -18.95
CA TYR A 33 23.07 -17.36 -20.32
C TYR A 33 23.06 -16.08 -21.16
N GLY A 34 23.98 -15.99 -22.12
CA GLY A 34 24.04 -14.91 -23.10
C GLY A 34 23.05 -15.13 -24.24
N ALA A 35 22.55 -14.05 -24.84
CA ALA A 35 21.67 -14.12 -26.00
C ALA A 35 22.44 -14.73 -27.20
N GLY A 36 22.19 -16.01 -27.48
CA GLY A 36 22.65 -16.69 -28.70
C GLY A 36 23.48 -17.96 -28.52
N GLN A 37 23.83 -18.39 -27.30
CA GLN A 37 24.53 -19.66 -27.09
C GLN A 37 23.79 -20.56 -26.09
N GLY A 38 23.46 -21.78 -26.52
CA GLY A 38 22.66 -22.75 -25.75
C GLY A 38 23.38 -23.42 -24.57
N GLN A 39 24.58 -22.98 -24.20
CA GLN A 39 25.32 -23.43 -23.03
C GLN A 39 25.72 -22.20 -22.20
N GLY A 40 25.24 -22.14 -20.95
CA GLY A 40 25.51 -21.01 -20.06
C GLY A 40 26.92 -21.08 -19.47
N ASP A 41 27.59 -19.94 -19.39
CA ASP A 41 28.90 -19.81 -18.78
C ASP A 41 28.77 -19.92 -17.26
N LYS A 42 29.51 -20.88 -16.69
CA LYS A 42 29.53 -21.14 -15.23
C LYS A 42 30.74 -20.48 -14.61
N HIS A 43 30.51 -19.66 -13.60
CA HIS A 43 31.57 -19.19 -12.71
C HIS A 43 31.08 -19.10 -11.27
N THR A 44 32.02 -19.07 -10.33
CA THR A 44 31.73 -18.99 -8.90
C THR A 44 32.02 -17.59 -8.40
N VAL A 45 31.08 -17.00 -7.68
CA VAL A 45 31.31 -15.75 -6.95
C VAL A 45 31.73 -16.12 -5.53
N HIS A 46 32.93 -15.70 -5.13
CA HIS A 46 33.38 -15.82 -3.74
C HIS A 46 32.73 -14.75 -2.88
N VAL A 47 32.18 -15.16 -1.74
CA VAL A 47 31.60 -14.25 -0.76
C VAL A 47 32.69 -13.82 0.22
N PRO A 48 33.06 -12.52 0.29
CA PRO A 48 34.03 -12.02 1.25
C PRO A 48 33.62 -12.31 2.71
N ASP A 49 34.57 -12.65 3.58
CA ASP A 49 34.31 -13.02 4.98
C ASP A 49 33.71 -11.87 5.82
N ASP A 50 33.81 -10.62 5.35
CA ASP A 50 33.28 -9.39 5.94
C ASP A 50 31.88 -8.99 5.42
N ALA A 51 31.31 -9.72 4.46
CA ALA A 51 30.01 -9.43 3.87
C ALA A 51 28.85 -9.48 4.89
N ALA A 52 29.07 -10.04 6.09
CA ALA A 52 28.11 -10.00 7.20
C ALA A 52 28.02 -8.64 7.92
N GLN A 53 28.83 -7.64 7.53
CA GLN A 53 28.92 -6.33 8.18
C GLN A 53 28.92 -5.17 7.18
N VAL A 54 28.15 -5.26 6.10
CA VAL A 54 27.85 -4.03 5.36
C VAL A 54 26.73 -3.32 6.11
N PRO A 55 26.97 -2.19 6.82
CA PRO A 55 25.88 -1.33 7.22
C PRO A 55 25.24 -0.87 5.91
N TYR A 56 24.04 -1.36 5.62
CA TYR A 56 23.27 -0.87 4.50
C TYR A 56 22.85 0.55 4.87
N ASP A 57 23.65 1.53 4.45
CA ASP A 57 23.21 2.91 4.35
C ASP A 57 22.01 2.89 3.40
N SER A 58 20.81 2.82 3.98
CA SER A 58 19.57 2.83 3.21
C SER A 58 19.66 4.00 2.24
N PRO A 59 19.56 3.76 0.91
CA PRO A 59 19.62 4.85 -0.04
C PRO A 59 18.55 5.86 0.37
N ALA A 60 18.94 7.13 0.40
CA ALA A 60 17.97 8.20 0.60
C ALA A 60 16.80 7.95 -0.36
N PRO A 61 15.55 8.02 0.10
CA PRO A 61 14.41 7.85 -0.78
C PRO A 61 14.61 8.75 -2.00
N PRO A 62 14.31 8.25 -3.21
CA PRO A 62 14.53 9.03 -4.42
C PRO A 62 13.88 10.41 -4.28
N PRO A 63 14.51 11.47 -4.81
CA PRO A 63 13.91 12.80 -4.77
C PRO A 63 12.50 12.74 -5.36
N ALA A 64 11.57 13.48 -4.75
CA ALA A 64 10.18 13.50 -5.18
C ALA A 64 10.12 13.76 -6.69
N HIS A 65 9.62 12.78 -7.44
CA HIS A 65 9.47 12.90 -8.88
C HIS A 65 8.27 13.81 -9.16
N ASP A 66 8.55 15.09 -9.38
CA ASP A 66 7.52 16.13 -9.46
C ASP A 66 6.84 16.19 -10.85
N LEU A 67 7.39 15.47 -11.82
CA LEU A 67 6.89 15.36 -13.19
C LEU A 67 5.88 14.22 -13.30
N VAL A 68 4.64 14.53 -13.69
CA VAL A 68 3.62 13.55 -14.05
C VAL A 68 3.48 13.57 -15.57
N GLN A 69 4.24 12.72 -16.27
CA GLN A 69 4.15 12.62 -17.74
C GLN A 69 3.38 11.36 -18.13
N PRO A 70 2.16 11.48 -18.69
CA PRO A 70 1.39 10.32 -19.12
C PRO A 70 2.05 9.54 -20.25
N LEU A 71 1.86 8.23 -20.20
CA LEU A 71 2.20 7.33 -21.28
C LEU A 71 1.42 7.71 -22.55
N GLY A 72 2.12 8.27 -23.54
CA GLY A 72 1.52 8.68 -24.82
C GLY A 72 1.15 7.49 -25.72
N LYS A 73 0.13 7.69 -26.56
CA LYS A 73 -0.40 6.65 -27.49
C LYS A 73 0.68 5.96 -28.32
N LYS A 74 1.57 6.74 -28.94
CA LYS A 74 2.64 6.22 -29.81
C LYS A 74 3.59 5.30 -29.05
N VAL A 75 3.93 5.65 -27.80
CA VAL A 75 4.80 4.83 -26.95
C VAL A 75 4.08 3.57 -26.53
N PHE A 76 2.82 3.68 -26.08
CA PHE A 76 1.99 2.53 -25.72
C PHE A 76 1.85 1.53 -26.88
N GLU A 77 1.56 1.99 -28.10
CA GLU A 77 1.42 1.13 -29.28
C GLU A 77 2.73 0.44 -29.68
N ALA A 78 3.88 1.05 -29.39
CA ALA A 78 5.20 0.47 -29.63
C ALA A 78 5.66 -0.50 -28.53
N MET A 79 4.98 -0.56 -27.38
CA MET A 79 5.38 -1.43 -26.27
C MET A 79 5.08 -2.91 -26.57
N PRO A 80 5.96 -3.84 -26.15
CA PRO A 80 5.67 -5.28 -26.16
C PRO A 80 4.39 -5.62 -25.38
N HIS A 81 3.76 -6.76 -25.70
CA HIS A 81 2.49 -7.17 -25.09
C HIS A 81 2.49 -7.14 -23.56
N THR A 82 3.53 -7.72 -22.93
CA THR A 82 3.65 -7.73 -21.46
C THR A 82 3.66 -6.32 -20.88
N MET A 83 4.44 -5.41 -21.46
CA MET A 83 4.53 -4.02 -20.97
C MET A 83 3.23 -3.24 -21.18
N ARG A 84 2.51 -3.49 -22.27
CA ARG A 84 1.16 -2.93 -22.46
C ARG A 84 0.18 -3.42 -21.40
N SER A 85 0.25 -4.70 -21.02
CA SER A 85 -0.63 -5.24 -19.97
C SER A 85 -0.37 -4.63 -18.59
N MET A 86 0.83 -4.10 -18.35
CA MET A 86 1.26 -3.46 -17.10
C MET A 86 0.83 -2.01 -16.97
N SER A 87 0.11 -1.44 -17.94
CA SER A 87 -0.38 -0.06 -17.89
C SER A 87 -1.90 0.01 -17.65
N VAL A 88 -2.38 1.20 -17.33
CA VAL A 88 -3.82 1.51 -17.24
C VAL A 88 -4.26 2.35 -18.43
N TYR A 89 -3.57 2.18 -19.57
CA TYR A 89 -3.80 3.00 -20.74
C TYR A 89 -5.27 2.96 -21.17
N GLY A 90 -5.90 4.14 -21.29
CA GLY A 90 -7.29 4.25 -21.72
C GLY A 90 -8.35 3.93 -20.65
N LYS A 91 -7.96 3.65 -19.40
CA LYS A 91 -8.88 3.32 -18.30
C LYS A 91 -9.38 4.55 -17.54
N VAL A 92 -10.62 4.53 -17.08
CA VAL A 92 -11.21 5.53 -16.15
C VAL A 92 -11.02 5.04 -14.72
N ILE A 93 -10.41 5.87 -13.87
CA ILE A 93 -9.97 5.46 -12.53
C ILE A 93 -10.54 6.40 -11.49
N ILE A 94 -11.29 5.85 -10.53
CA ILE A 94 -11.75 6.55 -9.33
C ILE A 94 -10.75 6.30 -8.21
N ILE A 95 -10.30 7.36 -7.53
CA ILE A 95 -9.44 7.29 -6.35
C ILE A 95 -10.08 8.04 -5.20
N THR A 96 -10.38 7.33 -4.10
CA THR A 96 -10.85 7.96 -2.86
C THR A 96 -9.67 8.35 -1.97
N GLY A 97 -9.78 9.43 -1.21
CA GLY A 97 -8.64 9.95 -0.44
C GLY A 97 -7.52 10.47 -1.35
N GLY A 98 -7.87 10.91 -2.56
CA GLY A 98 -6.92 11.31 -3.60
C GLY A 98 -6.43 12.75 -3.50
N ALA A 99 -6.95 13.54 -2.55
CA ALA A 99 -6.54 14.93 -2.37
C ALA A 99 -5.11 15.06 -1.79
N ARG A 100 -4.61 14.03 -1.10
CA ARG A 100 -3.26 14.04 -0.53
C ARG A 100 -2.73 12.64 -0.23
N GLY A 101 -1.46 12.57 0.19
CA GLY A 101 -0.85 11.35 0.71
C GLY A 101 -0.88 10.20 -0.30
N LEU A 102 -1.05 8.97 0.18
CA LEU A 102 -0.91 7.77 -0.65
C LEU A 102 -1.90 7.73 -1.83
N GLY A 103 -3.15 8.17 -1.62
CA GLY A 103 -4.15 8.23 -2.68
C GLY A 103 -3.71 9.15 -3.82
N ASN A 104 -3.20 10.34 -3.50
CA ASN A 104 -2.70 11.30 -4.49
C ASN A 104 -1.50 10.75 -5.28
N HIS A 105 -0.53 10.12 -4.61
CA HIS A 105 0.63 9.52 -5.29
C HIS A 105 0.23 8.37 -6.23
N MET A 106 -0.72 7.53 -5.82
CA MET A 106 -1.25 6.48 -6.69
C MET A 106 -2.06 7.06 -7.87
N ALA A 107 -2.78 8.16 -7.68
CA ALA A 107 -3.48 8.86 -8.76
C ALA A 107 -2.49 9.40 -9.81
N ARG A 108 -1.37 9.98 -9.38
CA ARG A 108 -0.27 10.41 -10.26
C ARG A 108 0.33 9.24 -11.03
N ALA A 109 0.59 8.12 -10.36
CA ALA A 109 1.10 6.91 -11.01
C ALA A 109 0.14 6.35 -12.07
N CYS A 110 -1.16 6.37 -11.79
CA CYS A 110 -2.18 6.00 -12.76
C CYS A 110 -2.23 6.96 -13.97
N ALA A 111 -2.04 8.26 -13.74
CA ALA A 111 -1.91 9.24 -14.82
C ALA A 111 -0.66 8.98 -15.68
N GLU A 112 0.51 8.77 -15.05
CA GLU A 112 1.75 8.38 -15.73
C GLU A 112 1.60 7.09 -16.55
N ALA A 113 0.82 6.13 -16.05
CA ALA A 113 0.53 4.87 -16.73
C ALA A 113 -0.57 4.98 -17.81
N GLY A 114 -1.00 6.19 -18.17
CA GLY A 114 -1.82 6.47 -19.35
C GLY A 114 -3.32 6.41 -19.14
N ALA A 115 -3.80 6.58 -17.91
CA ALA A 115 -5.24 6.62 -17.62
C ALA A 115 -5.98 7.58 -18.59
N LYS A 116 -7.19 7.19 -19.02
CA LYS A 116 -8.07 8.06 -19.83
C LYS A 116 -8.56 9.25 -19.03
N ALA A 117 -8.92 9.01 -17.77
CA ALA A 117 -9.41 10.02 -16.85
C ALA A 117 -9.12 9.60 -15.41
N ILE A 118 -8.80 10.58 -14.57
CA ILE A 118 -8.64 10.42 -13.13
C ILE A 118 -9.80 11.12 -12.43
N VAL A 119 -10.45 10.42 -11.51
CA VAL A 119 -11.56 10.95 -10.71
C VAL A 119 -11.18 10.89 -9.23
N ILE A 120 -11.02 12.04 -8.60
CA ILE A 120 -10.66 12.16 -7.18
C ILE A 120 -11.92 12.34 -6.35
N PHE A 121 -12.12 11.45 -5.37
CA PHE A 121 -13.15 11.60 -4.33
C PHE A 121 -12.46 11.91 -3.00
N ASP A 122 -12.84 13.00 -2.35
CA ASP A 122 -12.31 13.38 -1.03
C ASP A 122 -13.33 14.21 -0.26
N ALA A 123 -13.25 14.22 1.07
CA ALA A 123 -14.16 15.00 1.91
C ALA A 123 -13.73 16.47 2.02
N ASN A 124 -12.45 16.78 1.76
CA ASN A 124 -11.91 18.13 1.81
C ASN A 124 -12.02 18.81 0.44
N GLN A 125 -12.81 19.90 0.38
CA GLN A 125 -13.03 20.65 -0.86
C GLN A 125 -11.73 21.26 -1.38
N ASP A 126 -11.09 22.10 -0.56
CA ASP A 126 -9.95 22.93 -1.00
C ASP A 126 -8.76 22.06 -1.44
N LEU A 127 -8.44 21.03 -0.66
CA LEU A 127 -7.35 20.10 -1.02
C LEU A 127 -7.70 19.26 -2.27
N GLY A 128 -8.98 18.93 -2.45
CA GLY A 128 -9.45 18.17 -3.60
C GLY A 128 -9.35 18.97 -4.89
N ASP A 129 -9.79 20.23 -4.86
CA ASP A 129 -9.68 21.16 -6.00
C ASP A 129 -8.21 21.42 -6.36
N GLU A 130 -7.36 21.68 -5.37
CA GLU A 130 -5.92 21.89 -5.57
C GLU A 130 -5.26 20.65 -6.22
N ALA A 131 -5.51 19.46 -5.66
CA ALA A 131 -4.93 18.22 -6.17
C ALA A 131 -5.39 17.88 -7.59
N ALA A 132 -6.66 18.14 -7.91
CA ALA A 132 -7.20 17.89 -9.25
C ALA A 132 -6.63 18.87 -10.28
N ALA A 133 -6.57 20.16 -9.94
CA ALA A 133 -5.99 21.18 -10.79
C ALA A 133 -4.50 20.90 -11.06
N GLU A 134 -3.72 20.63 -10.02
CA GLU A 134 -2.29 20.35 -10.16
C GLU A 134 -2.04 19.09 -11.02
N LEU A 135 -2.82 18.03 -10.82
CA LEU A 135 -2.68 16.81 -11.61
C LEU A 135 -3.08 17.04 -13.06
N HIS A 136 -4.13 17.82 -13.32
CA HIS A 136 -4.53 18.21 -14.67
C HIS A 136 -3.43 19.00 -15.36
N ASP A 137 -2.89 20.03 -14.71
CA ASP A 137 -1.85 20.91 -15.26
C ASP A 137 -0.57 20.14 -15.60
N LYS A 138 -0.16 19.22 -14.73
CA LYS A 138 1.05 18.41 -14.94
C LYS A 138 0.87 17.34 -16.03
N SER A 139 -0.29 16.70 -16.08
CA SER A 139 -0.53 15.54 -16.95
C SER A 139 -1.18 15.87 -18.30
N GLY A 140 -1.98 16.93 -18.37
CA GLY A 140 -2.86 17.22 -19.51
C GLY A 140 -4.04 16.25 -19.66
N LEU A 141 -4.24 15.31 -18.72
CA LEU A 141 -5.36 14.37 -18.73
C LEU A 141 -6.62 14.99 -18.14
N PRO A 142 -7.83 14.53 -18.52
CA PRO A 142 -9.04 14.83 -17.78
C PRO A 142 -8.91 14.40 -16.31
N VAL A 143 -9.01 15.36 -15.39
CA VAL A 143 -9.07 15.11 -13.95
C VAL A 143 -10.32 15.80 -13.39
N SER A 144 -11.14 15.05 -12.67
CA SER A 144 -12.32 15.57 -11.99
C SER A 144 -12.23 15.35 -10.49
N PHE A 145 -12.76 16.31 -9.72
CA PHE A 145 -12.90 16.19 -8.28
C PHE A 145 -14.37 16.16 -7.87
N PHE A 146 -14.70 15.28 -6.92
CA PHE A 146 -16.00 15.24 -6.26
C PHE A 146 -15.80 15.28 -4.74
N LYS A 147 -16.42 16.27 -4.10
CA LYS A 147 -16.47 16.32 -2.63
C LYS A 147 -17.42 15.24 -2.11
N VAL A 148 -16.85 14.17 -1.57
CA VAL A 148 -17.60 13.01 -1.08
C VAL A 148 -17.03 12.55 0.25
N ASP A 149 -17.90 12.47 1.26
CA ASP A 149 -17.61 11.73 2.47
C ASP A 149 -17.94 10.25 2.24
N VAL A 150 -16.97 9.37 2.44
CA VAL A 150 -17.15 7.92 2.22
C VAL A 150 -18.18 7.27 3.15
N ARG A 151 -18.68 7.99 4.16
CA ARG A 151 -19.78 7.53 5.03
C ARG A 151 -21.16 7.79 4.44
N ASP A 152 -21.28 8.71 3.47
CA ASP A 152 -22.56 9.09 2.88
C ASP A 152 -22.85 8.27 1.62
N GLY A 153 -23.55 7.16 1.79
CA GLY A 153 -23.92 6.27 0.69
C GLY A 153 -24.75 6.96 -0.42
N ALA A 154 -25.57 7.96 -0.09
CA ALA A 154 -26.37 8.67 -1.09
C ALA A 154 -25.49 9.60 -1.93
N ALA A 155 -24.60 10.35 -1.29
CA ALA A 155 -23.63 11.20 -1.98
C ALA A 155 -22.68 10.36 -2.87
N ILE A 156 -22.21 9.21 -2.38
CA ILE A 156 -21.38 8.28 -3.15
C ILE A 156 -22.11 7.83 -4.42
N ASN A 157 -23.37 7.38 -4.31
CA ASN A 157 -24.12 6.91 -5.46
C ASN A 157 -24.31 8.02 -6.50
N ALA A 158 -24.72 9.21 -6.08
CA ALA A 158 -24.91 10.36 -6.98
C ALA A 158 -23.59 10.78 -7.67
N ALA A 159 -22.47 10.74 -6.95
CA ALA A 159 -21.15 11.02 -7.52
C ALA A 159 -20.71 9.95 -8.52
N VAL A 160 -20.92 8.66 -8.22
CA VAL A 160 -20.61 7.56 -9.16
C VAL A 160 -21.50 7.64 -10.40
N ASP A 161 -22.78 7.94 -10.27
CA ASP A 161 -23.69 8.13 -11.42
C ASP A 161 -23.20 9.28 -12.32
N SER A 162 -22.77 10.40 -11.71
CA SER A 162 -22.17 11.53 -12.45
C SER A 162 -20.89 11.12 -13.18
N VAL A 163 -20.06 10.25 -12.59
CA VAL A 163 -18.86 9.71 -13.26
C VAL A 163 -19.24 8.84 -14.45
N VAL A 164 -20.29 8.02 -14.32
CA VAL A 164 -20.82 7.19 -15.41
C VAL A 164 -21.32 8.06 -16.56
N ASP A 165 -22.03 9.14 -16.27
CA ASP A 165 -22.53 10.07 -17.28
C ASP A 165 -21.38 10.78 -18.03
N LEU A 166 -20.33 11.17 -17.31
CA LEU A 166 -19.18 11.90 -17.88
C LEU A 166 -18.23 10.99 -18.68
N TYR A 167 -17.95 9.79 -18.18
CA TYR A 167 -16.82 8.97 -18.65
C TYR A 167 -17.20 7.54 -19.05
N GLY A 168 -18.43 7.11 -18.75
CA GLY A 168 -18.87 5.72 -18.76
C GLY A 168 -18.53 4.99 -17.46
N ALA A 169 -18.93 3.72 -17.35
CA ALA A 169 -18.60 2.91 -16.17
C ALA A 169 -17.09 2.87 -15.91
N PRO A 170 -16.64 3.12 -14.67
CA PRO A 170 -15.22 3.15 -14.33
C PRO A 170 -14.57 1.77 -14.54
N ASP A 171 -13.28 1.76 -14.86
CA ASP A 171 -12.48 0.54 -15.01
C ASP A 171 -11.85 0.12 -13.68
N VAL A 172 -11.50 1.10 -12.84
CA VAL A 172 -10.74 0.89 -11.61
C VAL A 172 -11.27 1.75 -10.48
N LEU A 173 -11.34 1.17 -9.28
CA LEU A 173 -11.45 1.89 -8.01
C LEU A 173 -10.18 1.67 -7.20
N VAL A 174 -9.48 2.74 -6.85
CA VAL A 174 -8.43 2.75 -5.82
C VAL A 174 -9.02 3.39 -4.56
N ASN A 175 -9.45 2.57 -3.61
CA ASN A 175 -10.09 3.05 -2.40
C ASN A 175 -9.05 3.27 -1.30
N SER A 176 -8.58 4.52 -1.17
CA SER A 176 -7.51 4.93 -0.24
C SER A 176 -8.00 5.79 0.93
N ALA A 177 -9.25 6.27 0.90
CA ALA A 177 -9.83 7.03 2.00
C ALA A 177 -9.77 6.25 3.32
N GLY A 178 -9.27 6.90 4.36
CA GLY A 178 -9.14 6.29 5.68
C GLY A 178 -8.54 7.24 6.70
N ILE A 179 -8.73 6.92 7.97
CA ILE A 179 -8.11 7.58 9.11
C ILE A 179 -7.40 6.57 10.00
N ALA A 180 -6.44 7.06 10.80
CA ALA A 180 -5.75 6.28 11.80
C ALA A 180 -5.77 7.04 13.12
N ASP A 181 -6.38 6.43 14.12
CA ASP A 181 -6.27 6.85 15.50
C ASP A 181 -5.14 6.03 16.15
N SER A 182 -4.18 6.73 16.78
CA SER A 182 -2.93 6.16 17.28
C SER A 182 -2.61 6.70 18.66
N ASN A 183 -1.88 5.92 19.46
CA ASN A 183 -1.55 6.20 20.86
C ASN A 183 -2.81 6.34 21.75
N ILE A 184 -3.83 5.53 21.48
CA ILE A 184 -5.07 5.48 22.27
C ILE A 184 -5.26 4.06 22.79
N LYS A 185 -5.22 3.94 24.12
CA LYS A 185 -5.37 2.66 24.81
C LYS A 185 -6.80 2.13 24.71
N ALA A 186 -6.93 0.81 24.65
CA ALA A 186 -8.21 0.16 24.42
C ALA A 186 -9.20 0.39 25.58
N GLU A 187 -8.73 0.39 26.82
CA GLU A 187 -9.54 0.57 28.03
C GLU A 187 -10.06 2.00 28.23
N THR A 188 -9.51 2.98 27.51
CA THR A 188 -9.95 4.39 27.56
C THR A 188 -10.40 4.93 26.21
N TYR A 189 -10.55 4.08 25.19
CA TYR A 189 -10.93 4.52 23.85
C TYR A 189 -12.40 5.01 23.86
N ASP A 190 -12.63 6.26 23.45
CA ASP A 190 -13.97 6.80 23.23
C ASP A 190 -14.79 5.95 22.21
N PRO A 191 -15.93 5.37 22.61
CA PRO A 191 -16.80 4.62 21.72
C PRO A 191 -17.27 5.39 20.48
N ALA A 192 -17.42 6.72 20.55
CA ALA A 192 -17.81 7.54 19.40
C ALA A 192 -16.69 7.62 18.35
N MET A 193 -15.45 7.84 18.78
CA MET A 193 -14.28 7.78 17.91
C MET A 193 -14.11 6.39 17.28
N PHE A 194 -14.28 5.32 18.07
CA PHE A 194 -14.22 3.94 17.57
C PHE A 194 -15.22 3.72 16.43
N ARG A 195 -16.48 4.09 16.63
CA ARG A 195 -17.52 3.96 15.58
C ARG A 195 -17.19 4.78 14.35
N ARG A 196 -16.73 6.02 14.51
CA ARG A 196 -16.32 6.88 13.40
C ARG A 196 -15.19 6.26 12.59
N LEU A 197 -14.18 5.68 13.23
CA LEU A 197 -13.06 5.04 12.54
C LEU A 197 -13.52 3.83 11.73
N ILE A 198 -14.34 2.96 12.31
CA ILE A 198 -14.93 1.82 11.60
C ILE A 198 -15.78 2.30 10.42
N ASP A 199 -16.59 3.33 10.63
CA ASP A 199 -17.48 3.87 9.62
C ASP A 199 -16.72 4.44 8.41
N ILE A 200 -15.60 5.13 8.64
CA ILE A 200 -14.75 5.65 7.56
C ILE A 200 -13.99 4.50 6.88
N ASN A 201 -13.26 3.69 7.66
CA ASN A 201 -12.29 2.74 7.09
C ASN A 201 -12.95 1.49 6.50
N LEU A 202 -13.96 0.94 7.17
CA LEU A 202 -14.60 -0.32 6.79
C LEU A 202 -15.94 -0.08 6.09
N THR A 203 -16.87 0.63 6.73
CA THR A 203 -18.19 0.90 6.11
C THR A 203 -18.02 1.72 4.83
N GLY A 204 -17.17 2.75 4.83
CA GLY A 204 -16.88 3.54 3.64
C GLY A 204 -16.24 2.74 2.52
N SER A 205 -15.35 1.79 2.84
CA SER A 205 -14.82 0.85 1.85
C SER A 205 -15.89 -0.03 1.24
N PHE A 206 -16.85 -0.47 2.04
CA PHE A 206 -18.01 -1.21 1.56
C PHE A 206 -18.89 -0.37 0.63
N LEU A 207 -19.28 0.84 1.04
CA LEU A 207 -20.18 1.71 0.28
C LEU A 207 -19.57 2.10 -1.08
N MET A 208 -18.31 2.51 -1.09
CA MET A 208 -17.59 2.85 -2.34
C MET A 208 -17.46 1.64 -3.27
N SER A 209 -17.06 0.48 -2.74
CA SER A 209 -16.95 -0.74 -3.54
C SER A 209 -18.31 -1.16 -4.10
N GLN A 210 -19.38 -1.03 -3.31
CA GLN A 210 -20.73 -1.39 -3.72
C GLN A 210 -21.22 -0.49 -4.86
N ALA A 211 -21.04 0.83 -4.75
CA ALA A 211 -21.46 1.79 -5.78
C ALA A 211 -20.72 1.56 -7.11
N VAL A 212 -19.38 1.48 -7.06
CA VAL A 212 -18.55 1.25 -8.26
C VAL A 212 -18.78 -0.14 -8.84
N GLY A 213 -18.86 -1.17 -7.99
CA GLY A 213 -19.14 -2.54 -8.41
C GLY A 213 -20.49 -2.66 -9.12
N ARG A 214 -21.55 -2.01 -8.63
CA ARG A 214 -22.85 -1.96 -9.31
C ARG A 214 -22.75 -1.29 -10.68
N ALA A 215 -22.03 -0.17 -10.80
CA ALA A 215 -21.84 0.51 -12.08
C ALA A 215 -21.11 -0.38 -13.10
N MET A 216 -20.06 -1.09 -12.68
CA MET A 216 -19.35 -2.08 -13.51
C MET A 216 -20.27 -3.22 -13.96
N MET A 217 -21.03 -3.81 -13.02
CA MET A 217 -21.96 -4.91 -13.31
C MET A 217 -23.09 -4.49 -14.25
N ALA A 218 -23.68 -3.32 -14.04
CA ALA A 218 -24.76 -2.79 -14.88
C ALA A 218 -24.29 -2.57 -16.32
N ALA A 219 -23.03 -2.16 -16.51
CA ALA A 219 -22.42 -2.00 -17.82
C ALA A 219 -21.90 -3.32 -18.44
N GLY A 220 -21.96 -4.45 -17.71
CA GLY A 220 -21.32 -5.71 -18.13
C GLY A 220 -19.79 -5.59 -18.30
N LYS A 221 -19.17 -4.63 -17.60
CA LYS A 221 -17.78 -4.24 -17.77
C LYS A 221 -16.90 -4.95 -16.72
N PRO A 222 -15.82 -5.65 -17.12
CA PRO A 222 -14.81 -6.12 -16.19
C PRO A 222 -14.18 -4.95 -15.42
N GLY A 223 -13.66 -5.20 -14.22
CA GLY A 223 -13.11 -4.13 -13.40
C GLY A 223 -12.05 -4.59 -12.40
N SER A 224 -11.33 -3.62 -11.83
CA SER A 224 -10.39 -3.85 -10.74
C SER A 224 -10.67 -2.92 -9.57
N ILE A 225 -10.78 -3.47 -8.37
CA ILE A 225 -10.90 -2.73 -7.13
C ILE A 225 -9.67 -3.00 -6.28
N VAL A 226 -8.99 -1.92 -5.91
CA VAL A 226 -7.79 -1.92 -5.07
C VAL A 226 -8.14 -1.23 -3.76
N LEU A 227 -8.19 -1.98 -2.67
CA LEU A 227 -8.45 -1.43 -1.34
C LEU A 227 -7.13 -1.18 -0.61
N VAL A 228 -6.92 0.03 -0.11
CA VAL A 228 -5.74 0.34 0.72
C VAL A 228 -6.04 -0.07 2.16
N ALA A 229 -5.58 -1.27 2.51
CA ALA A 229 -5.62 -1.81 3.85
C ALA A 229 -4.42 -1.30 4.68
N SER A 230 -3.70 -2.19 5.37
CA SER A 230 -2.46 -1.89 6.11
C SER A 230 -1.86 -3.19 6.63
N MET A 231 -0.54 -3.24 6.83
CA MET A 231 0.08 -4.31 7.64
C MET A 231 -0.60 -4.45 9.01
N SER A 232 -1.14 -3.36 9.55
CA SER A 232 -1.88 -3.31 10.83
C SER A 232 -3.14 -4.18 10.85
N GLY A 233 -3.63 -4.62 9.69
CA GLY A 233 -4.70 -5.62 9.61
C GLY A 233 -4.21 -7.07 9.74
N SER A 234 -2.89 -7.29 9.71
CA SER A 234 -2.24 -8.59 9.82
C SER A 234 -1.41 -8.74 11.10
N ILE A 235 -0.96 -7.63 11.70
CA ILE A 235 -0.15 -7.61 12.93
C ILE A 235 -0.68 -6.58 13.93
N VAL A 236 -0.07 -6.53 15.11
CA VAL A 236 -0.27 -5.47 16.09
C VAL A 236 0.95 -4.56 16.09
N ASN A 237 0.77 -3.29 15.73
CA ASN A 237 1.83 -2.31 15.71
C ASN A 237 2.38 -2.05 17.12
N TYR A 238 3.67 -1.71 17.19
CA TYR A 238 4.36 -1.32 18.40
C TYR A 238 5.22 -0.07 18.12
N PRO A 239 5.32 0.89 19.07
CA PRO A 239 4.81 0.85 20.45
C PRO A 239 3.40 1.39 20.65
N GLN A 240 2.78 2.01 19.64
CA GLN A 240 1.50 2.71 19.79
C GLN A 240 0.32 1.75 19.96
N GLU A 241 -0.60 2.09 20.86
CA GLU A 241 -1.91 1.45 20.96
C GLU A 241 -2.87 2.02 19.89
N GLN A 242 -3.47 1.13 19.09
CA GLN A 242 -4.35 1.52 17.98
C GLN A 242 -5.30 0.37 17.57
N SER A 243 -5.88 -0.33 18.56
CA SER A 243 -6.67 -1.55 18.34
C SER A 243 -7.84 -1.37 17.35
N CYS A 244 -8.54 -0.25 17.39
CA CYS A 244 -9.63 0.05 16.45
C CYS A 244 -9.13 0.17 15.02
N TYR A 245 -8.00 0.83 14.79
CA TYR A 245 -7.39 0.94 13.47
C TYR A 245 -7.00 -0.43 12.92
N ASN A 246 -6.33 -1.25 13.74
CA ASN A 246 -5.93 -2.62 13.39
C ASN A 246 -7.17 -3.46 13.02
N ALA A 247 -8.21 -3.44 13.84
CA ALA A 247 -9.46 -4.14 13.59
C ALA A 247 -10.13 -3.67 12.29
N SER A 248 -10.16 -2.36 12.03
CA SER A 248 -10.74 -1.80 10.80
C SER A 248 -10.01 -2.31 9.55
N LYS A 249 -8.68 -2.35 9.57
CA LYS A 249 -7.86 -2.76 8.43
C LYS A 249 -7.87 -4.27 8.23
N ALA A 250 -7.97 -5.06 9.31
CA ALA A 250 -8.25 -6.50 9.22
C ALA A 250 -9.62 -6.75 8.57
N GLY A 251 -10.63 -5.97 8.96
CA GLY A 251 -11.96 -5.98 8.35
C GLY A 251 -11.91 -5.70 6.84
N VAL A 252 -11.14 -4.69 6.41
CA VAL A 252 -10.96 -4.37 4.98
C VAL A 252 -10.30 -5.52 4.22
N ILE A 253 -9.29 -6.17 4.77
CA ILE A 253 -8.62 -7.33 4.15
C ILE A 253 -9.61 -8.47 3.93
N GLN A 254 -10.37 -8.83 4.97
CA GLN A 254 -11.34 -9.92 4.85
C GLN A 254 -12.53 -9.54 3.96
N PHE A 255 -12.98 -8.29 4.02
CA PHE A 255 -14.01 -7.76 3.13
C PHE A 255 -13.60 -7.90 1.67
N ALA A 256 -12.39 -7.47 1.30
CA ALA A 256 -11.85 -7.61 -0.06
C ALA A 256 -11.90 -9.06 -0.55
N LYS A 257 -11.49 -10.00 0.30
CA LYS A 257 -11.51 -11.43 -0.02
C LYS A 257 -12.92 -11.97 -0.25
N SER A 258 -13.90 -11.52 0.55
CA SER A 258 -15.30 -11.90 0.37
C SER A 258 -15.86 -11.39 -0.97
N ILE A 259 -15.74 -10.08 -1.24
CA ILE A 259 -16.31 -9.52 -2.48
C ILE A 259 -15.53 -9.94 -3.74
N ALA A 260 -14.24 -10.27 -3.62
CA ALA A 260 -13.49 -10.93 -4.68
C ALA A 260 -14.14 -12.24 -5.12
N ALA A 261 -14.55 -13.08 -4.15
CA ALA A 261 -15.19 -14.36 -4.43
C ALA A 261 -16.61 -14.16 -5.00
N GLU A 262 -17.38 -13.23 -4.44
CA GLU A 262 -18.73 -12.92 -4.90
C GLU A 262 -18.76 -12.34 -6.32
N TRP A 263 -17.79 -11.49 -6.67
CA TRP A 263 -17.80 -10.71 -7.91
C TRP A 263 -16.92 -11.28 -9.03
N ALA A 264 -16.20 -12.37 -8.79
CA ALA A 264 -15.43 -13.09 -9.81
C ALA A 264 -16.31 -13.46 -11.04
N LYS A 265 -17.57 -13.84 -10.81
CA LYS A 265 -18.54 -14.15 -11.89
C LYS A 265 -18.85 -12.96 -12.80
N TYR A 266 -18.60 -11.74 -12.34
CA TYR A 266 -18.74 -10.50 -13.12
C TYR A 266 -17.42 -10.02 -13.74
N LYS A 267 -16.34 -10.80 -13.61
CA LYS A 267 -14.98 -10.42 -14.04
C LYS A 267 -14.48 -9.14 -13.34
N ILE A 268 -14.92 -8.92 -12.10
CA ILE A 268 -14.43 -7.86 -11.23
C ILE A 268 -13.44 -8.47 -10.24
N ARG A 269 -12.23 -7.94 -10.21
CA ARG A 269 -11.17 -8.35 -9.30
C ARG A 269 -11.13 -7.41 -8.11
N VAL A 270 -10.86 -7.94 -6.92
CA VAL A 270 -10.71 -7.13 -5.71
C VAL A 270 -9.46 -7.57 -4.98
N ASN A 271 -8.51 -6.66 -4.76
CA ASN A 271 -7.26 -6.95 -4.05
C ASN A 271 -6.93 -5.84 -3.05
N CYS A 272 -6.08 -6.13 -2.06
CA CYS A 272 -5.59 -5.15 -1.10
C CYS A 272 -4.14 -4.80 -1.34
N ILE A 273 -3.81 -3.52 -1.13
CA ILE A 273 -2.46 -3.07 -0.80
C ILE A 273 -2.43 -2.85 0.71
N SER A 274 -1.47 -3.46 1.41
CA SER A 274 -1.25 -3.33 2.85
C SER A 274 0.11 -2.71 3.14
N PRO A 275 0.20 -1.38 3.17
CA PRO A 275 1.45 -0.69 3.46
C PRO A 275 1.88 -0.88 4.92
N GLY A 276 3.20 -0.82 5.13
CA GLY A 276 3.81 -0.60 6.43
C GLY A 276 3.86 0.87 6.82
N TYR A 277 4.93 1.26 7.52
CA TYR A 277 5.16 2.67 7.87
C TYR A 277 5.66 3.45 6.66
N MET A 278 4.81 4.34 6.15
CA MET A 278 5.13 5.20 5.00
C MET A 278 5.48 6.62 5.45
N ASP A 279 6.45 7.26 4.81
CA ASP A 279 6.86 8.65 5.09
C ASP A 279 5.90 9.66 4.48
N THR A 280 4.68 9.70 5.02
CA THR A 280 3.64 10.67 4.64
C THR A 280 3.72 11.95 5.47
N ALA A 281 3.06 13.02 5.02
CA ALA A 281 2.91 14.25 5.80
C ALA A 281 2.37 14.02 7.22
N LEU A 282 1.50 13.02 7.42
CA LEU A 282 0.96 12.65 8.74
C LEU A 282 2.05 12.15 9.70
N ASN A 283 3.07 11.49 9.16
CA ASN A 283 4.17 10.96 9.95
C ASN A 283 5.29 12.00 10.13
N ARG A 284 5.40 13.02 9.28
CA ARG A 284 6.43 14.09 9.34
C ARG A 284 6.18 15.13 10.44
N VAL A 285 5.77 14.71 11.63
CA VAL A 285 5.59 15.58 12.80
C VAL A 285 6.64 15.29 13.88
N PRO A 286 7.18 16.32 14.56
CA PRO A 286 8.23 16.13 15.57
C PRO A 286 7.86 15.17 16.71
N ALA A 287 6.57 15.11 17.06
CA ALA A 287 6.06 14.23 18.11
C ALA A 287 6.29 12.74 17.84
N LEU A 288 6.49 12.34 16.58
CA LEU A 288 6.66 10.93 16.19
C LEU A 288 8.13 10.51 16.04
N GLU A 289 9.11 11.39 16.21
CA GLU A 289 10.53 11.05 15.94
C GLU A 289 11.06 9.90 16.81
N ALA A 290 10.64 9.82 18.07
CA ALA A 290 10.99 8.68 18.93
C ALA A 290 10.35 7.38 18.45
N GLN A 291 9.08 7.43 18.02
CA GLN A 291 8.37 6.26 17.50
C GLN A 291 8.95 5.79 16.16
N LYS A 292 9.30 6.71 15.26
CA LYS A 292 9.96 6.39 13.99
C LYS A 292 11.27 5.63 14.18
N LYS A 293 12.06 5.95 15.20
CA LYS A 293 13.28 5.19 15.51
C LYS A 293 12.96 3.73 15.83
N ILE A 294 11.92 3.50 16.63
CA ILE A 294 11.46 2.15 16.97
C ILE A 294 10.94 1.44 15.71
N TRP A 295 10.07 2.10 14.95
CA TRP A 295 9.52 1.56 13.70
C TRP A 295 10.63 1.14 12.74
N LYS A 296 11.61 2.01 12.47
CA LYS A 296 12.77 1.69 11.61
C LYS A 296 13.57 0.50 12.16
N SER A 297 13.90 0.51 13.44
CA SER A 297 14.66 -0.57 14.07
C SER A 297 13.98 -1.94 14.04
N MET A 298 12.66 -1.97 13.87
CA MET A 298 11.86 -3.19 13.75
C MET A 298 11.56 -3.56 12.29
N THR A 299 11.84 -2.68 11.32
CA THR A 299 11.72 -2.95 9.89
C THR A 299 13.05 -3.50 9.37
N PRO A 300 13.11 -4.70 8.76
CA PRO A 300 14.34 -5.25 8.19
C PRO A 300 15.07 -4.33 7.20
N GLN A 301 14.35 -3.51 6.43
CA GLN A 301 14.96 -2.48 5.56
C GLN A 301 15.41 -1.20 6.28
N ASP A 302 15.27 -1.11 7.61
CA ASP A 302 15.71 0.00 8.48
C ASP A 302 15.30 1.43 8.04
N ARG A 303 14.12 1.53 7.42
CA ARG A 303 13.57 2.80 6.95
C ARG A 303 12.04 2.79 6.93
N LEU A 304 11.47 3.98 6.78
CA LEU A 304 10.09 4.12 6.35
C LEU A 304 10.03 3.97 4.82
N GLY A 305 8.91 3.48 4.31
CA GLY A 305 8.64 3.43 2.88
C GLY A 305 8.39 4.83 2.32
N GLY A 306 8.91 5.13 1.14
CA GLY A 306 8.52 6.27 0.32
C GLY A 306 7.08 6.12 -0.17
N VAL A 307 6.34 7.22 -0.21
CA VAL A 307 4.92 7.22 -0.63
C VAL A 307 4.72 6.74 -2.07
N ASP A 308 5.73 6.91 -2.91
CA ASP A 308 5.82 6.48 -4.30
C ASP A 308 6.10 4.97 -4.47
N GLU A 309 6.60 4.28 -3.44
CA GLU A 309 6.88 2.84 -3.52
C GLU A 309 5.61 1.98 -3.63
N LEU A 310 4.43 2.56 -3.41
CA LEU A 310 3.14 1.90 -3.64
C LEU A 310 2.68 1.99 -5.10
N ASN A 311 3.22 2.94 -5.86
CA ASN A 311 2.70 3.34 -7.17
C ASN A 311 2.71 2.18 -8.18
N GLY A 312 3.84 1.48 -8.28
CA GLY A 312 3.99 0.35 -9.19
C GLY A 312 3.02 -0.80 -8.87
N LEU A 313 2.81 -1.10 -7.58
CA LEU A 313 1.84 -2.11 -7.16
C LEU A 313 0.39 -1.68 -7.44
N CYS A 314 0.06 -0.41 -7.22
CA CYS A 314 -1.25 0.14 -7.56
C CYS A 314 -1.55 -0.01 -9.06
N VAL A 315 -0.62 0.42 -9.92
CA VAL A 315 -0.75 0.28 -11.38
C VAL A 315 -0.86 -1.20 -11.78
N PHE A 316 -0.05 -2.08 -11.21
CA PHE A 316 -0.12 -3.53 -11.47
C PHE A 316 -1.47 -4.14 -11.10
N LEU A 317 -2.03 -3.80 -9.94
CA LEU A 317 -3.34 -4.32 -9.51
C LEU A 317 -4.49 -3.71 -10.34
N ALA A 318 -4.35 -2.47 -10.78
CA ALA A 318 -5.30 -1.78 -11.65
C ALA A 318 -5.25 -2.25 -13.13
N SER A 319 -4.11 -2.78 -13.58
CA SER A 319 -3.88 -3.19 -14.97
C SER A 319 -4.29 -4.63 -15.26
N ASP A 320 -4.08 -5.06 -16.51
CA ASP A 320 -4.44 -6.41 -16.96
C ASP A 320 -3.37 -7.44 -16.62
N SER A 321 -2.18 -7.01 -16.18
CA SER A 321 -1.11 -7.89 -15.68
C SER A 321 -1.50 -8.66 -14.42
N SER A 322 -2.49 -8.19 -13.67
CA SER A 322 -3.04 -8.89 -12.51
C SER A 322 -4.38 -9.58 -12.80
N SER A 323 -4.69 -9.87 -14.07
CA SER A 323 -5.97 -10.43 -14.52
C SER A 323 -6.38 -11.76 -13.85
N PHE A 324 -5.42 -12.54 -13.34
CA PHE A 324 -5.68 -13.77 -12.58
C PHE A 324 -5.59 -13.60 -11.04
N MET A 325 -5.33 -12.37 -10.55
CA MET A 325 -5.24 -12.07 -9.13
C MET A 325 -6.53 -11.42 -8.63
N THR A 326 -7.20 -12.09 -7.70
CA THR A 326 -8.34 -11.55 -6.94
C THR A 326 -8.35 -12.16 -5.53
N GLY A 327 -8.79 -11.39 -4.54
CA GLY A 327 -8.81 -11.78 -3.12
C GLY A 327 -7.43 -11.76 -2.44
N SER A 328 -6.40 -11.20 -3.07
CA SER A 328 -5.04 -11.15 -2.52
C SER A 328 -4.83 -9.95 -1.61
N ASN A 329 -4.05 -10.14 -0.55
CA ASN A 329 -3.54 -9.06 0.31
C ASN A 329 -2.04 -8.90 0.08
N CYS A 330 -1.63 -7.83 -0.60
CA CYS A 330 -0.24 -7.55 -0.91
C CYS A 330 0.37 -6.65 0.17
N ILE A 331 1.17 -7.23 1.07
CA ILE A 331 1.90 -6.49 2.12
C ILE A 331 3.16 -5.85 1.52
N ILE A 332 3.38 -4.57 1.82
CA ILE A 332 4.55 -3.78 1.41
C ILE A 332 5.03 -2.92 2.58
N ASP A 333 5.85 -3.50 3.45
CA ASP A 333 6.16 -2.96 4.77
C ASP A 333 7.65 -2.97 5.13
N GLY A 334 8.52 -3.13 4.14
CA GLY A 334 9.97 -3.24 4.35
C GLY A 334 10.37 -4.51 5.12
N GLY A 335 9.50 -5.51 5.20
CA GLY A 335 9.70 -6.77 5.91
C GLY A 335 9.27 -6.73 7.38
N TYR A 336 8.56 -5.68 7.82
CA TYR A 336 8.17 -5.52 9.23
C TYR A 336 7.40 -6.75 9.75
N SER A 337 6.49 -7.31 8.94
CA SER A 337 5.71 -8.49 9.30
C SER A 337 6.40 -9.83 9.03
N CYS A 338 7.71 -9.87 8.76
CA CYS A 338 8.45 -11.13 8.56
C CYS A 338 8.78 -11.84 9.87
N TYR A 339 8.69 -11.16 11.02
CA TYR A 339 8.94 -11.71 12.35
C TYR A 339 7.65 -11.88 13.16
#